data_AF-A0A399PD63-F1
#
_entry.id   AF-A0A399PD63-F1
#
_cell.length_a   1.000
_cell.length_b   1.000
_cell.length_c   1.000
_cell.angle_alpha   90.00
_cell.angle_beta   90.00
_cell.angle_gamma   90.00
#
_symmetry.space_group_name_H-M   'P 1'
#
loop_
_entity.id
_entity.type
_entity.pdbx_description
1 polymer ?
#
loop_
_entity_poly.entity_id
_entity_poly.type
_entity_poly.pdbx_seq_one_letter_code
_entity_poly.pdbx_strand_id
1 'polypeptide(L)'
;AALALGAVVAPTDAVAVSAVAGRVKLPRRVMSILETESLLNDATALVALNTAIAAIVGAVHPVDVAGGFLVAVVAGVAIGLAVAFLFSAVRRFLRSAVLDTSLSLAIPYVAFIPAQEIGGSGVLAVVAAGLVLGYRSPLIQSPEARIAESVNWRTIQFLLENAVFLLIGLSLAGILRDLPESSLDGWQIAGLAILLLAVLTAAR
;
A
#
# COMPACT_ATOMS: atom_id res chain seq x y z
N ALA A 1 -12.60 9.21 -15.85
CA ALA A 1 -11.25 9.84 -15.88
C ALA A 1 -10.96 10.65 -14.61
N ALA A 2 -11.70 11.73 -14.30
CA ALA A 2 -11.44 12.55 -13.12
C ALA A 2 -11.47 11.77 -11.78
N LEU A 3 -12.43 10.85 -11.61
CA LEU A 3 -12.49 9.97 -10.43
C LEU A 3 -11.29 9.02 -10.32
N ALA A 4 -10.79 8.50 -11.44
CA ALA A 4 -9.61 7.64 -11.46
C ALA A 4 -8.35 8.42 -11.07
N LEU A 5 -8.21 9.65 -11.60
CA LEU A 5 -7.12 10.55 -11.22
C LEU A 5 -7.18 10.90 -9.72
N GLY A 6 -8.39 11.22 -9.20
CA GLY A 6 -8.60 11.44 -7.78
C GLY A 6 -8.21 10.22 -6.93
N ALA A 7 -8.57 9.01 -7.36
CA ALA A 7 -8.19 7.78 -6.67
C ALA A 7 -6.67 7.54 -6.65
N VAL A 8 -5.95 7.84 -7.74
CA VAL A 8 -4.48 7.69 -7.80
C VAL A 8 -3.75 8.66 -6.87
N VAL A 9 -4.28 9.87 -6.69
CA VAL A 9 -3.61 10.94 -5.91
C VAL A 9 -4.15 11.05 -4.46
N ALA A 10 -5.23 10.33 -4.14
CA ALA A 10 -5.82 10.29 -2.81
C ALA A 10 -4.86 9.76 -1.71
N PRO A 11 -4.07 8.68 -1.94
CA PRO A 11 -3.19 8.16 -0.90
C PRO A 11 -2.20 9.18 -0.35
N THR A 12 -2.09 9.18 0.97
CA THR A 12 -1.14 9.99 1.74
C THR A 12 -0.05 9.08 2.26
N ASP A 13 1.16 9.21 1.72
CA ASP A 13 2.27 8.33 2.09
C ASP A 13 2.87 8.72 3.45
N ALA A 14 2.70 7.86 4.46
CA ALA A 14 3.32 8.02 5.76
C ALA A 14 4.85 7.91 5.71
N VAL A 15 5.42 7.26 4.70
CA VAL A 15 6.87 7.15 4.50
C VAL A 15 7.46 8.51 4.14
N ALA A 16 6.82 9.25 3.24
CA ALA A 16 7.23 10.62 2.90
C ALA A 16 7.23 11.53 4.14
N VAL A 17 6.22 11.39 5.01
CA VAL A 17 6.19 12.08 6.32
C VAL A 17 7.33 11.60 7.21
N SER A 18 7.60 10.30 7.29
CA SER A 18 8.69 9.71 8.10
C SER A 18 10.07 10.25 7.72
N ALA A 19 10.33 10.42 6.42
CA ALA A 19 11.60 10.91 5.89
C ALA A 19 11.85 12.37 6.27
N VAL A 20 10.79 13.17 6.42
CA VAL A 20 10.85 14.58 6.85
C VAL A 20 10.74 14.71 8.38
N ALA A 21 10.04 13.79 9.06
CA ALA A 21 9.82 13.77 10.51
C ALA A 21 11.12 13.60 11.32
N GLY A 22 12.22 13.15 10.71
CA GLY A 22 13.55 13.27 11.34
C GLY A 22 13.90 14.71 11.76
N ARG A 23 13.31 15.72 11.10
CA ARG A 23 13.46 17.16 11.42
C ARG A 23 12.38 17.68 12.37
N VAL A 24 11.24 16.99 12.48
CA VAL A 24 10.08 17.37 13.30
C VAL A 24 9.74 16.18 14.20
N LYS A 25 10.19 16.20 15.45
CA LYS A 25 10.03 15.08 16.41
C LYS A 25 8.55 14.79 16.72
N LEU A 26 7.88 14.05 15.85
CA LEU A 26 6.50 13.63 16.05
C LEU A 26 6.43 12.53 17.13
N PRO A 27 5.45 12.57 18.04
CA PRO A 27 5.25 11.50 19.01
C PRO A 27 4.99 10.15 18.32
N ARG A 28 5.52 9.05 18.87
CA ARG A 28 5.35 7.68 18.32
C ARG A 28 3.89 7.31 18.03
N ARG A 29 2.96 7.80 18.86
CA ARG A 29 1.52 7.58 18.70
C ARG A 29 0.95 8.25 17.43
N VAL A 30 1.42 9.44 17.10
CA VAL A 30 1.00 10.16 15.89
C VAL A 30 1.53 9.42 14.67
N MET A 31 2.80 8.98 14.72
CA MET A 31 3.41 8.18 13.66
C MET A 31 2.63 6.90 13.36
N SER A 32 2.28 6.12 14.40
CA SER A 32 1.50 4.89 14.22
C SER A 32 0.10 5.13 13.65
N ILE A 33 -0.52 6.27 13.98
CA ILE A 33 -1.84 6.63 13.43
C ILE A 33 -1.70 6.92 11.94
N LEU A 34 -0.70 7.74 11.55
CA LEU A 34 -0.44 8.07 10.16
C LEU A 34 -0.09 6.85 9.31
N GLU A 35 0.73 5.93 9.83
CA GLU A 35 1.05 4.66 9.15
C GLU A 35 -0.21 3.80 8.94
N THR A 36 -1.07 3.70 9.95
CA THR A 36 -2.31 2.91 9.84
C THR A 36 -3.30 3.55 8.87
N GLU A 37 -3.41 4.88 8.87
CA GLU A 37 -4.23 5.65 7.94
C GLU A 37 -3.73 5.48 6.49
N SER A 38 -2.42 5.60 6.26
CA SER A 38 -1.79 5.40 4.95
C SER A 38 -2.09 4.01 4.39
N LEU A 39 -2.00 2.95 5.20
CA LEU A 39 -2.29 1.58 4.76
C LEU A 39 -3.76 1.38 4.36
N LEU A 40 -4.71 2.00 5.07
CA LEU A 40 -6.13 1.97 4.71
C LEU A 40 -6.41 2.81 3.46
N ASN A 41 -5.72 3.95 3.33
CA ASN A 41 -5.83 4.84 2.17
C ASN A 41 -5.34 4.15 0.89
N ASP A 42 -4.26 3.37 0.93
CA ASP A 42 -3.78 2.62 -0.22
C ASP A 42 -4.81 1.59 -0.71
N ALA A 43 -5.41 0.85 0.22
CA ALA A 43 -6.42 -0.15 -0.12
C ALA A 43 -7.69 0.50 -0.71
N THR A 44 -8.17 1.58 -0.10
CA THR A 44 -9.37 2.31 -0.58
C THR A 44 -9.13 2.96 -1.93
N ALA A 45 -7.96 3.56 -2.15
CA ALA A 45 -7.56 4.16 -3.42
C ALA A 45 -7.51 3.12 -4.56
N LEU A 46 -6.97 1.93 -4.30
CA LEU A 46 -6.95 0.86 -5.30
C LEU A 46 -8.36 0.42 -5.70
N VAL A 47 -9.28 0.26 -4.74
CA VAL A 47 -10.68 -0.09 -5.04
C VAL A 47 -11.39 1.04 -5.78
N ALA A 48 -11.18 2.29 -5.38
CA ALA A 48 -11.73 3.46 -6.05
C ALA A 48 -11.20 3.58 -7.50
N LEU A 49 -9.91 3.30 -7.72
CA LEU A 49 -9.29 3.30 -9.05
C LEU A 49 -9.90 2.21 -9.93
N ASN A 50 -9.98 0.97 -9.45
CA ASN A 50 -10.58 -0.13 -10.20
C ASN A 50 -12.05 0.14 -10.54
N THR A 51 -12.79 0.71 -9.60
CA THR A 51 -14.19 1.13 -9.82
C THR A 51 -14.27 2.24 -10.88
N ALA A 52 -13.40 3.24 -10.80
CA ALA A 52 -13.37 4.34 -11.76
C ALA A 52 -12.98 3.88 -13.17
N ILE A 53 -12.09 2.89 -13.29
CA ILE A 53 -11.74 2.24 -14.56
C ILE A 53 -12.91 1.44 -15.11
N ALA A 54 -13.58 0.63 -14.27
CA ALA A 54 -14.78 -0.10 -14.68
C ALA A 54 -15.88 0.86 -15.18
N ALA A 55 -16.04 2.00 -14.52
CA ALA A 55 -16.99 3.05 -14.90
C ALA A 55 -16.64 3.80 -16.19
N ILE A 56 -15.39 3.73 -16.65
CA ILE A 56 -15.00 4.26 -17.97
C ILE A 56 -15.48 3.31 -19.08
N VAL A 57 -15.51 2.00 -18.82
CA VAL A 57 -15.87 0.97 -19.82
C VAL A 57 -17.38 0.68 -19.85
N GLY A 58 -18.12 0.99 -18.78
CA GLY A 58 -19.57 0.79 -18.73
C GLY A 58 -20.25 1.49 -17.56
N ALA A 59 -21.56 1.27 -17.42
CA ALA A 59 -22.31 1.79 -16.28
C ALA A 59 -22.03 0.95 -15.02
N VAL A 60 -21.77 1.62 -13.90
CA VAL A 60 -21.57 0.97 -12.59
C VAL A 60 -22.60 1.52 -11.62
N HIS A 61 -23.33 0.64 -10.94
CA HIS A 61 -24.27 1.07 -9.92
C HIS A 61 -23.57 1.26 -8.58
N PRO A 62 -23.89 2.34 -7.83
CA PRO A 62 -23.28 2.58 -6.52
C PRO A 62 -23.43 1.42 -5.53
N VAL A 63 -24.52 0.64 -5.64
CA VAL A 63 -24.78 -0.54 -4.80
C VAL A 63 -23.78 -1.66 -5.09
N ASP A 64 -23.45 -1.90 -6.35
CA ASP A 64 -22.49 -2.93 -6.75
C ASP A 64 -21.08 -2.54 -6.30
N VAL A 65 -20.74 -1.24 -6.35
CA VAL A 65 -19.48 -0.71 -5.83
C VAL A 65 -19.38 -0.91 -4.32
N ALA A 66 -20.41 -0.52 -3.58
CA ALA A 66 -20.43 -0.65 -2.12
C ALA A 66 -20.38 -2.13 -1.69
N GLY A 67 -21.12 -3.00 -2.38
CA GLY A 67 -21.09 -4.45 -2.16
C GLY A 67 -19.71 -5.04 -2.46
N GLY A 68 -19.12 -4.70 -3.61
CA GLY A 68 -17.78 -5.13 -3.99
C GLY A 68 -16.70 -4.66 -3.02
N PHE A 69 -16.78 -3.41 -2.54
CA PHE A 69 -15.88 -2.89 -1.52
C PHE A 69 -16.01 -3.66 -0.19
N LEU A 70 -17.25 -3.94 0.24
CA LEU A 70 -17.49 -4.69 1.47
C LEU A 70 -16.93 -6.11 1.38
N VAL A 71 -17.15 -6.80 0.25
CA VAL A 71 -16.58 -8.12 -0.02
C VAL A 71 -15.06 -8.05 -0.01
N ALA A 72 -14.47 -7.05 -0.68
CA ALA A 72 -13.03 -6.86 -0.73
C ALA A 72 -12.42 -6.73 0.67
N VAL A 73 -13.04 -5.93 1.54
CA VAL A 73 -12.60 -5.71 2.93
C VAL A 73 -12.77 -6.97 3.76
N VAL A 74 -13.97 -7.56 3.78
CA VAL A 74 -14.29 -8.72 4.64
C VAL A 74 -13.45 -9.93 4.24
N ALA A 75 -13.38 -10.26 2.95
CA ALA A 75 -12.60 -11.38 2.46
C ALA A 75 -11.10 -11.16 2.68
N GLY A 76 -10.60 -9.95 2.41
CA GLY A 76 -9.20 -9.58 2.65
C GLY A 76 -8.81 -9.77 4.12
N VAL A 77 -9.57 -9.19 5.05
CA VAL A 77 -9.32 -9.31 6.49
C VAL A 77 -9.43 -10.78 6.94
N ALA A 78 -10.47 -11.51 6.50
CA ALA A 78 -10.66 -12.91 6.89
C ALA A 78 -9.46 -13.79 6.47
N ILE A 79 -8.99 -13.65 5.23
CA ILE A 79 -7.81 -14.37 4.73
C ILE A 79 -6.55 -13.94 5.48
N GLY A 80 -6.36 -12.64 5.71
CA GLY A 80 -5.21 -12.14 6.47
C GLY A 80 -5.14 -12.71 7.89
N LEU A 81 -6.28 -12.79 8.58
CA LEU A 81 -6.38 -13.41 9.91
C LEU A 81 -6.10 -14.92 9.87
N ALA A 82 -6.63 -15.63 8.87
CA ALA A 82 -6.36 -17.05 8.68
C ALA A 82 -4.86 -17.32 8.45
N VAL A 83 -4.21 -16.52 7.59
CA VAL A 83 -2.77 -16.59 7.35
C VAL A 83 -1.99 -16.25 8.62
N ALA A 84 -2.34 -15.20 9.36
CA ALA A 84 -1.69 -14.89 10.63
C ALA A 84 -1.77 -16.04 11.64
N PHE A 85 -2.93 -16.70 11.75
CA PHE A 85 -3.10 -17.83 12.66
C PHE A 85 -2.24 -19.03 12.22
N LEU A 86 -2.28 -19.38 10.93
CA LEU A 86 -1.47 -20.45 10.36
C LEU A 86 0.01 -20.22 10.61
N PHE A 87 0.52 -19.03 10.26
CA PHE A 87 1.93 -18.72 10.40
C PHE A 87 2.37 -18.55 11.86
N SER A 88 1.48 -18.07 12.74
CA SER A 88 1.75 -18.07 14.17
C SER A 88 1.92 -19.49 14.73
N ALA A 89 1.18 -20.47 14.21
CA ALA A 89 1.36 -21.87 14.57
C ALA A 89 2.67 -22.44 14.01
N VAL A 90 2.99 -22.15 12.74
CA VAL A 90 4.24 -22.60 12.09
C VAL A 90 5.48 -22.05 12.80
N ARG A 91 5.49 -20.76 13.17
CA ARG A 91 6.62 -20.11 13.83
C ARG A 91 7.00 -20.76 15.17
N ARG A 92 6.04 -21.40 15.87
CA ARG A 92 6.33 -22.15 17.12
C ARG A 92 7.30 -23.32 16.93
N PHE A 93 7.42 -23.84 15.70
CA PHE A 93 8.33 -24.94 15.38
C PHE A 93 9.68 -24.46 14.85
N LEU A 94 9.82 -23.16 14.58
CA LEU A 94 11.06 -22.58 14.09
C LEU A 94 12.01 -22.24 15.24
N ARG A 95 13.30 -22.49 15.04
CA ARG A 95 14.37 -22.20 16.01
C ARG A 95 15.51 -21.36 15.43
N SER A 96 15.34 -20.85 14.21
CA SER A 96 16.38 -20.13 13.46
C SER A 96 15.86 -18.80 12.93
N ALA A 97 16.59 -17.72 13.21
CA ALA A 97 16.28 -16.38 12.72
C ALA A 97 16.19 -16.31 11.18
N VAL A 98 16.99 -17.13 10.47
CA VAL A 98 16.97 -17.19 9.00
C VAL A 98 15.65 -17.77 8.49
N LEU A 99 15.15 -18.83 9.14
CA LEU A 99 13.87 -19.45 8.76
C LEU A 99 12.70 -18.51 9.08
N ASP A 100 12.71 -17.85 10.24
CA ASP A 100 11.71 -16.85 10.61
C ASP A 100 11.67 -15.70 9.59
N THR A 101 12.84 -15.18 9.21
CA THR A 101 12.96 -14.11 8.21
C THR A 101 12.52 -14.58 6.83
N SER A 102 12.89 -15.80 6.42
CA SER A 102 12.45 -16.36 5.13
C SER A 102 10.93 -16.52 5.09
N LEU A 103 10.34 -16.98 6.20
CA LEU A 103 8.89 -17.13 6.32
C LEU A 103 8.19 -15.77 6.30
N SER A 104 8.77 -14.74 6.93
CA SER A 104 8.18 -13.39 6.92
C SER A 104 8.11 -12.80 5.52
N LEU A 105 9.09 -13.07 4.66
CA LEU A 105 9.06 -12.66 3.25
C LEU A 105 8.00 -13.40 2.42
N ALA A 106 7.62 -14.61 2.82
CA ALA A 106 6.57 -15.38 2.14
C ALA A 106 5.15 -14.95 2.55
N ILE A 107 4.96 -14.50 3.80
CA ILE A 107 3.65 -14.15 4.37
C ILE A 107 2.85 -13.18 3.49
N PRO A 108 3.41 -12.07 2.96
CA PRO A 108 2.67 -11.16 2.11
C PRO A 108 2.07 -11.85 0.89
N TYR A 109 2.83 -12.70 0.20
CA TYR A 109 2.34 -13.41 -0.99
C TYR A 109 1.25 -14.43 -0.64
N VAL A 110 1.43 -15.16 0.47
CA VAL A 110 0.47 -16.16 0.94
C VAL A 110 -0.83 -15.51 1.44
N ALA A 111 -0.80 -14.29 1.94
CA ALA A 111 -2.01 -13.52 2.26
C ALA A 111 -2.65 -12.88 1.02
N PHE A 112 -1.83 -12.32 0.14
CA PHE A 112 -2.29 -11.49 -0.98
C PHE A 112 -2.99 -12.30 -2.07
N ILE A 113 -2.35 -13.37 -2.56
CA ILE A 113 -2.82 -14.15 -3.71
C ILE A 113 -4.21 -14.76 -3.45
N PRO A 114 -4.43 -15.57 -2.39
CA PRO A 114 -5.73 -16.19 -2.17
C PRO A 114 -6.83 -15.17 -1.86
N ALA A 115 -6.48 -14.03 -1.25
CA ALA A 115 -7.44 -12.95 -1.05
C ALA A 115 -7.90 -12.35 -2.38
N GLN A 116 -6.99 -12.10 -3.33
CA GLN A 116 -7.36 -11.57 -4.64
C GLN A 116 -8.21 -12.53 -5.47
N GLU A 117 -7.88 -13.83 -5.47
CA GLU A 117 -8.59 -14.85 -6.26
C GLU A 117 -10.09 -14.96 -5.90
N ILE A 118 -10.44 -14.65 -4.65
CA ILE A 118 -11.85 -14.67 -4.18
C ILE A 118 -12.52 -13.29 -4.22
N GLY A 119 -11.92 -12.31 -4.89
CA GLY A 119 -12.42 -10.93 -4.98
C GLY A 119 -12.16 -10.08 -3.73
N GLY A 120 -11.31 -10.57 -2.82
CA GLY A 120 -10.82 -9.88 -1.64
C GLY A 120 -9.72 -8.85 -1.95
N SER A 121 -9.52 -7.89 -1.05
CA SER A 121 -8.38 -6.98 -1.11
C SER A 121 -7.12 -7.67 -0.59
N GLY A 122 -6.23 -8.05 -1.50
CA GLY A 122 -4.92 -8.62 -1.16
C GLY A 122 -4.08 -7.72 -0.24
N VAL A 123 -4.09 -6.40 -0.46
CA VAL A 123 -3.35 -5.44 0.40
C VAL A 123 -3.85 -5.51 1.84
N LEU A 124 -5.17 -5.40 2.07
CA LEU A 124 -5.77 -5.57 3.40
C LEU A 124 -5.47 -6.94 4.02
N ALA A 125 -5.40 -8.02 3.23
CA ALA A 125 -5.01 -9.34 3.74
C ALA A 125 -3.57 -9.33 4.29
N VAL A 126 -2.63 -8.73 3.56
CA VAL A 126 -1.23 -8.57 4.01
C VAL A 126 -1.17 -7.71 5.27
N VAL A 127 -1.88 -6.58 5.29
CA VAL A 127 -1.91 -5.67 6.45
C VAL A 127 -2.48 -6.37 7.68
N ALA A 128 -3.62 -7.05 7.55
CA ALA A 128 -4.23 -7.80 8.65
C ALA A 128 -3.28 -8.91 9.16
N ALA A 129 -2.63 -9.64 8.25
CA ALA A 129 -1.67 -10.67 8.62
C ALA A 129 -0.46 -10.08 9.38
N GLY A 130 0.13 -9.02 8.83
CA GLY A 130 1.29 -8.32 9.37
C GLY A 130 1.02 -7.68 10.73
N LEU A 131 -0.14 -7.05 10.93
CA LEU A 131 -0.53 -6.47 12.22
C LEU A 131 -0.64 -7.54 13.32
N VAL A 132 -1.32 -8.66 13.04
CA VAL A 132 -1.48 -9.74 14.03
C VAL A 132 -0.15 -10.42 14.35
N LEU A 133 0.64 -10.74 13.32
CA LEU A 133 1.97 -11.35 13.50
C LEU A 133 2.95 -10.41 14.21
N GLY A 134 2.94 -9.12 13.86
CA GLY A 134 3.75 -8.09 14.51
C GLY A 134 3.38 -7.89 15.97
N TYR A 135 2.07 -7.86 16.29
CA TYR A 135 1.58 -7.80 17.67
C TYR A 135 1.98 -9.03 18.48
N ARG A 136 1.91 -10.23 17.88
CA ARG A 136 2.27 -11.50 18.52
C ARG A 136 3.77 -11.77 18.53
N SER A 137 4.57 -11.03 17.77
CA SER A 137 6.02 -11.23 17.58
C SER A 137 6.80 -11.46 18.89
N PRO A 138 6.60 -10.69 19.98
CA PRO A 138 7.31 -10.91 21.23
C PRO A 138 7.01 -12.27 21.91
N LEU A 139 5.86 -12.87 21.60
CA LEU A 139 5.42 -14.15 22.17
C LEU A 139 5.81 -15.36 21.32
N ILE A 140 6.05 -15.16 20.02
CA ILE A 140 6.24 -16.26 19.06
C ILE A 140 7.61 -16.27 18.39
N GLN A 141 8.46 -15.27 18.64
CA GLN A 141 9.80 -15.16 18.04
C GLN A 141 10.87 -14.86 19.10
N SER A 142 12.10 -15.32 18.84
CA SER A 142 13.26 -14.94 19.66
C SER A 142 13.66 -13.47 19.40
N PRO A 143 14.33 -12.80 20.36
CA PRO A 143 14.83 -11.43 20.17
C PRO A 143 15.73 -11.29 18.94
N GLU A 144 16.59 -12.27 18.68
CA GLU A 144 17.51 -12.28 17.54
C GLU A 144 16.75 -12.34 16.21
N ALA A 145 15.73 -13.20 16.12
CA ALA A 145 14.87 -13.30 14.93
C ALA A 145 14.13 -11.98 14.67
N ARG A 146 13.64 -11.31 15.71
CA ARG A 146 12.94 -10.02 15.60
C ARG A 146 13.86 -8.91 15.09
N ILE A 147 15.10 -8.86 15.57
CA ILE A 147 16.08 -7.89 15.10
C ILE A 147 16.41 -8.16 13.63
N ALA A 148 16.72 -9.42 13.28
CA ALA A 148 17.03 -9.82 11.91
C ALA A 148 15.88 -9.48 10.94
N GLU A 149 14.64 -9.85 11.29
CA GLU A 149 13.45 -9.55 10.50
C GLU A 149 13.25 -8.03 10.32
N SER A 150 13.43 -7.24 11.37
CA SER A 150 13.28 -5.77 11.28
C SER A 150 14.33 -5.10 10.38
N VAL A 151 15.58 -5.60 10.38
CA VAL A 151 16.67 -5.07 9.56
C VAL A 151 16.47 -5.47 8.09
N ASN A 152 16.05 -6.71 7.83
CA ASN A 152 15.75 -7.18 6.49
C ASN A 152 14.58 -6.40 5.87
N TRP A 153 13.48 -6.24 6.62
CA TRP A 153 12.32 -5.47 6.13
C TRP A 153 12.64 -4.01 5.87
N ARG A 154 13.43 -3.36 6.73
CA ARG A 154 13.88 -1.98 6.48
C ARG A 154 14.69 -1.86 5.19
N THR A 155 15.58 -2.82 4.93
CA THR A 155 16.37 -2.87 3.70
C THR A 155 15.49 -3.07 2.47
N ILE A 156 14.56 -4.02 2.54
CA ILE A 156 13.65 -4.33 1.44
C ILE A 156 12.72 -3.16 1.15
N GLN A 157 12.12 -2.57 2.19
CA GLN A 157 11.26 -1.39 2.07
C GLN A 157 12.01 -0.24 1.38
N PHE A 158 13.23 0.08 1.83
CA PHE A 158 14.06 1.10 1.20
C PHE A 158 14.31 0.79 -0.29
N LEU A 159 14.67 -0.44 -0.63
CA LEU A 159 14.91 -0.81 -2.04
C LEU A 159 13.65 -0.70 -2.90
N LEU A 160 12.51 -1.16 -2.39
CA LEU A 160 11.24 -1.12 -3.11
C LEU A 160 10.76 0.32 -3.31
N GLU A 161 10.85 1.17 -2.29
CA GLU A 161 10.49 2.59 -2.39
C GLU A 161 11.35 3.30 -3.45
N ASN A 162 12.68 3.15 -3.38
CA ASN A 162 13.59 3.76 -4.34
C ASN A 162 13.36 3.20 -5.76
N ALA A 163 13.04 1.92 -5.89
CA ALA A 163 12.70 1.33 -7.19
C ALA A 163 11.41 1.93 -7.74
N VAL A 164 10.36 2.11 -6.94
CA VAL A 164 9.10 2.75 -7.37
C VAL A 164 9.35 4.20 -7.80
N PHE A 165 10.09 4.99 -7.01
CA PHE A 165 10.44 6.37 -7.40
C PHE A 165 11.26 6.42 -8.68
N LEU A 166 12.22 5.50 -8.85
CA LEU A 166 12.99 5.39 -10.08
C LEU A 166 12.10 5.07 -11.29
N LEU A 167 11.19 4.11 -11.15
CA LEU A 167 10.24 3.73 -12.22
C LEU A 167 9.30 4.88 -12.58
N ILE A 168 8.78 5.63 -11.61
CA ILE A 168 7.97 6.83 -11.85
C ILE A 168 8.81 7.88 -12.59
N GLY A 169 10.05 8.12 -12.17
CA GLY A 169 10.96 9.05 -12.85
C GLY A 169 11.29 8.64 -14.30
N LEU A 170 11.50 7.34 -14.53
CA LEU A 170 11.70 6.80 -15.88
C LEU A 170 10.44 6.94 -16.75
N SER A 171 9.26 6.72 -16.16
CA SER A 171 7.97 6.89 -16.85
C SER A 171 7.72 8.33 -17.25
N LEU A 172 8.11 9.29 -16.41
CA LEU A 172 8.04 10.72 -16.72
C LEU A 172 8.86 11.08 -17.96
N ALA A 173 10.04 10.50 -18.12
CA ALA A 173 10.86 10.74 -19.31
C ALA A 173 10.18 10.27 -20.60
N GLY A 174 9.40 9.17 -20.54
CA GLY A 174 8.56 8.73 -21.66
C GLY A 174 7.46 9.74 -21.97
N ILE A 175 6.69 10.13 -20.95
CA ILE A 175 5.61 11.12 -21.09
C ILE A 175 6.14 12.44 -21.69
N LEU A 176 7.32 12.90 -21.27
CA LEU A 176 7.95 14.10 -21.80
C LEU A 176 8.38 14.00 -23.27
N ARG A 177 8.69 12.79 -23.77
CA ARG A 177 9.03 12.56 -25.18
C ARG A 177 7.78 12.56 -26.06
N ASP A 178 6.64 12.15 -25.52
CA ASP A 178 5.37 12.09 -26.22
C ASP A 178 4.63 13.45 -26.25
N LEU A 179 5.11 14.43 -25.46
CA LEU A 179 4.55 15.79 -25.39
C LEU A 179 4.39 16.48 -26.76
N PRO A 180 5.35 16.42 -27.70
CA PRO A 180 5.22 17.04 -29.02
C PRO A 180 4.10 16.46 -29.88
N GLU A 181 3.65 15.24 -29.61
CA GLU A 181 2.50 14.62 -30.29
C GLU A 181 1.15 14.95 -29.62
N SER A 182 1.19 15.62 -28.47
CA SER A 182 -0.02 16.00 -27.73
C SER A 182 -0.70 17.23 -28.33
N SER A 183 -2.03 17.29 -28.21
CA SER A 183 -2.84 18.44 -28.66
C SER A 183 -2.75 19.67 -27.73
N LEU A 184 -1.93 19.60 -26.67
CA LEU A 184 -1.81 20.63 -25.64
C LEU A 184 -0.40 21.20 -25.64
N ASP A 185 -0.27 22.52 -25.54
CA ASP A 185 1.04 23.17 -25.45
C ASP A 185 1.71 22.87 -24.10
N GLY A 186 3.04 22.86 -24.05
CA GLY A 186 3.81 22.53 -22.85
C GLY A 186 3.48 23.44 -21.66
N TRP A 187 3.16 24.72 -21.94
CA TRP A 187 2.71 25.67 -20.92
C TRP A 187 1.31 25.36 -20.37
N GLN A 188 0.42 24.81 -21.19
CA GLN A 188 -0.91 24.38 -20.73
C GLN A 188 -0.78 23.16 -19.81
N ILE A 189 0.09 22.21 -20.15
CA ILE A 189 0.37 21.04 -19.33
C ILE A 189 1.01 21.46 -17.99
N ALA A 190 2.01 22.34 -18.03
CA ALA A 190 2.62 22.89 -16.82
C ALA A 190 1.61 23.65 -15.95
N GLY A 191 0.75 24.47 -16.57
CA GLY A 191 -0.33 25.18 -15.89
C GLY A 191 -1.33 24.23 -15.23
N LEU A 192 -1.75 23.17 -15.92
CA LEU A 192 -2.64 22.14 -15.37
C LEU A 192 -1.97 21.38 -14.22
N ALA A 193 -0.68 21.04 -14.32
CA ALA A 193 0.06 20.37 -13.26
C ALA A 193 0.18 21.24 -12.00
N ILE A 194 0.48 22.54 -12.17
CA ILE A 194 0.53 23.50 -11.06
C ILE A 194 -0.86 23.68 -10.44
N LEU A 195 -1.91 23.80 -11.26
CA LEU A 195 -3.28 23.90 -10.78
C LEU A 195 -3.67 22.65 -9.96
N LEU A 196 -3.35 21.46 -10.47
CA LEU A 196 -3.58 20.20 -9.77
C LEU A 196 -2.86 20.18 -8.43
N LEU A 197 -1.57 20.55 -8.41
CA LEU A 197 -0.80 20.65 -7.19
C LEU A 197 -1.44 21.62 -6.19
N ALA A 198 -1.85 22.81 -6.64
CA ALA A 198 -2.47 23.83 -5.81
C ALA A 198 -3.84 23.39 -5.26
N VAL A 199 -4.66 22.73 -6.07
CA VAL A 199 -5.95 22.17 -5.63
C VAL A 199 -5.73 21.08 -4.59
N LEU A 200 -4.76 20.20 -4.81
CA LEU A 200 -4.44 19.12 -3.87
C LEU A 200 -3.87 19.63 -2.55
N THR A 201 -3.05 20.69 -2.57
CA THR A 201 -2.53 21.30 -1.35
C THR A 201 -3.58 22.12 -0.62
N ALA A 202 -4.55 22.72 -1.32
CA ALA A 202 -5.65 23.46 -0.69
C ALA A 202 -6.76 22.53 -0.14
N ALA A 203 -6.92 21.35 -0.72
CA ALA A 203 -7.91 20.35 -0.28
C ALA A 203 -7.43 19.51 0.91
N ARG A 204 -6.15 19.60 1.27
CA ARG A 204 -5.53 18.92 2.44
C ARG A 204 -5.36 19.91 3.58
#